data_AF-A0A7J6BHI8-F1
#
_entry.id   AF-A0A7J6BHI8-F1
#
_cell.length_a   1.000
_cell.length_b   1.000
_cell.length_c   1.000
_cell.angle_alpha   90.00
_cell.angle_beta   90.00
_cell.angle_gamma   90.00
#
_symmetry.space_group_name_H-M   'P 1'
#
loop_
_entity.id
_entity.type
_entity.pdbx_description
1 polymer ?
#
loop_
_entity_poly.entity_id
_entity_poly.type
_entity_poly.pdbx_seq_one_letter_code
_entity_poly.pdbx_strand_id
1 'polypeptide(L)'
;IRNTAFLEFRNLRPQQLDRDARTLGRSLVKTDNEDGDDDDDDDDYDDDYDFSDMDCVNMTFTPIFSRCAPLSKHELAVAPKVKSFQVNINVIEAQKLVGVNINPAVYITVGDEKKRTATQKSTNCPFFNENFMFEFQETQDVLFDKVIQISVVHKKMLAFMMTHIGSFKIDISTVYQQSDHRFYQKWAPITDPKDTRSGIKGYVKCTLSVMMKGDPMGIASLPPA
;
A
#
# COMPACT_ATOMS: atom_id res chain seq x y z
N ILE A 1 40.11 20.37 -27.40
CA ILE A 1 40.83 19.74 -26.27
C ILE A 1 39.85 18.81 -25.58
N ARG A 2 40.01 17.50 -25.73
CA ARG A 2 39.14 16.46 -25.13
C ARG A 2 39.51 16.35 -23.66
N ASN A 3 38.56 16.58 -22.76
CA ASN A 3 38.76 16.42 -21.33
C ASN A 3 38.46 14.95 -20.95
N THR A 4 39.49 14.17 -20.69
CA THR A 4 39.44 12.73 -20.39
C THR A 4 39.19 12.42 -18.89
N ALA A 5 38.57 13.33 -18.14
CA ALA A 5 38.44 13.20 -16.68
C ALA A 5 37.09 12.64 -16.19
N PHE A 6 36.15 12.28 -17.08
CA PHE A 6 34.80 11.86 -16.67
C PHE A 6 34.52 10.35 -16.82
N LEU A 7 35.56 9.51 -16.91
CA LEU A 7 35.41 8.06 -17.09
C LEU A 7 36.02 7.17 -15.99
N GLU A 8 36.41 7.70 -14.84
CA GLU A 8 37.00 6.89 -13.74
C GLU A 8 36.27 6.97 -12.39
N PHE A 9 34.93 6.96 -12.37
CA PHE A 9 34.18 6.82 -11.10
C PHE A 9 33.24 5.61 -11.04
N ARG A 10 33.40 4.64 -11.94
CA ARG A 10 32.48 3.48 -12.00
C ARG A 10 32.95 2.19 -11.34
N ASN A 11 34.13 2.11 -10.71
CA ASN A 11 34.61 0.83 -10.16
C ASN A 11 35.43 0.92 -8.85
N LEU A 12 35.11 1.82 -7.92
CA LEU A 12 35.72 1.79 -6.58
C LEU A 12 34.74 1.22 -5.55
N ARG A 13 35.20 0.21 -4.80
CA ARG A 13 34.42 -0.44 -3.75
C ARG A 13 34.21 0.55 -2.59
N PRO A 14 33.04 0.59 -1.93
CA PRO A 14 32.73 1.55 -0.85
C PRO A 14 33.80 1.60 0.26
N GLN A 15 34.48 0.49 0.51
CA GLN A 15 35.55 0.34 1.50
C GLN A 15 36.83 1.13 1.17
N GLN A 16 37.09 1.41 -0.12
CA GLN A 16 38.26 2.21 -0.53
C GLN A 16 38.01 3.71 -0.29
N LEU A 17 36.79 4.18 -0.56
CA LEU A 17 36.39 5.57 -0.31
C LEU A 17 36.41 5.91 1.20
N ASP A 18 36.06 4.94 2.04
CA ASP A 18 36.10 5.08 3.50
C ASP A 18 37.54 5.10 4.05
N ARG A 19 38.45 4.34 3.43
CA ARG A 19 39.88 4.36 3.77
C ARG A 19 40.52 5.70 3.43
N ASP A 20 40.20 6.26 2.26
CA ASP A 20 40.74 7.55 1.83
C ASP A 20 40.21 8.70 2.70
N ALA A 21 38.91 8.66 3.06
CA ALA A 21 38.31 9.61 3.99
C ALA A 21 38.96 9.58 5.38
N ARG A 22 39.25 8.38 5.91
CA ARG A 22 39.96 8.21 7.19
C ARG A 22 41.41 8.69 7.13
N THR A 23 42.08 8.48 6.00
CA THR A 23 43.48 8.89 5.81
C THR A 23 43.59 10.41 5.73
N LEU A 24 42.68 11.06 4.98
CA LEU A 24 42.55 12.51 4.93
C LEU A 24 42.21 13.10 6.32
N GLY A 25 41.30 12.47 7.07
CA GLY A 25 40.97 12.88 8.44
C GLY A 25 42.18 12.83 9.38
N ARG A 26 43.01 11.80 9.32
CA ARG A 26 44.23 11.69 10.14
C ARG A 26 45.31 12.69 9.72
N SER A 27 45.43 12.98 8.42
CA SER A 27 46.36 13.98 7.91
C SER A 27 46.01 15.40 8.36
N LEU A 28 44.74 15.71 8.58
CA LEU A 28 44.30 17.04 9.02
C LEU A 28 44.52 17.29 10.52
N VAL A 29 44.74 16.22 11.30
CA VAL A 29 45.01 16.30 12.75
C VAL A 29 46.51 16.45 13.04
N LYS A 30 47.39 16.03 12.12
CA LYS A 30 48.84 16.23 12.25
C LYS A 30 49.24 17.62 11.75
N THR A 31 48.99 18.64 12.55
CA THR A 31 49.79 19.87 12.52
C THR A 31 51.13 19.58 13.19
N ASP A 32 52.19 19.71 12.39
CA ASP A 32 53.61 19.88 12.71
C ASP A 32 54.05 19.55 14.14
N ASN A 33 54.78 18.45 14.31
CA ASN A 33 56.03 18.37 15.08
C ASN A 33 56.74 17.03 14.77
N GLU A 34 58.05 17.11 14.68
CA GLU A 34 59.01 16.13 14.17
C GLU A 34 59.20 14.88 15.06
N ASP A 35 59.77 13.85 14.43
CA ASP A 35 60.62 12.76 14.95
C ASP A 35 60.04 11.62 15.81
N GLY A 36 60.41 10.39 15.46
CA GLY A 36 60.41 9.24 16.38
C GLY A 36 60.11 7.90 15.72
N ASP A 37 61.12 7.04 15.68
CA ASP A 37 61.23 5.73 15.03
C ASP A 37 60.24 4.62 15.48
N ASP A 38 60.11 3.62 14.59
CA ASP A 38 59.94 2.17 14.76
C ASP A 38 59.49 1.60 16.12
N ASP A 39 58.43 0.77 16.13
CA ASP A 39 58.55 -0.69 16.32
C ASP A 39 57.15 -1.32 16.40
N ASP A 40 56.97 -2.42 15.66
CA ASP A 40 55.89 -3.39 15.84
C ASP A 40 56.13 -4.13 17.17
N ASP A 41 55.11 -4.21 18.04
CA ASP A 41 54.94 -5.37 18.91
C ASP A 41 53.45 -5.51 19.29
N ASP A 42 52.92 -6.69 18.97
CA ASP A 42 51.67 -7.23 19.49
C ASP A 42 51.71 -7.23 21.03
N ASP A 43 50.62 -6.88 21.69
CA ASP A 43 50.06 -7.72 22.76
C ASP A 43 48.72 -7.17 23.30
N ASP A 44 47.81 -8.13 23.42
CA ASP A 44 46.44 -8.11 23.93
C ASP A 44 46.35 -7.49 25.36
N TYR A 45 45.64 -6.38 25.53
CA TYR A 45 45.06 -6.02 26.82
C TYR A 45 43.69 -5.33 26.64
N ASP A 46 42.66 -5.98 27.20
CA ASP A 46 41.36 -5.40 27.53
C ASP A 46 41.54 -4.01 28.12
N ASP A 47 41.00 -3.00 27.46
CA ASP A 47 40.91 -1.66 28.03
C ASP A 47 39.46 -1.18 27.86
N ASP A 48 38.68 -1.49 28.89
CA ASP A 48 37.45 -0.80 29.27
C ASP A 48 37.76 0.70 29.42
N TYR A 49 37.83 1.45 28.31
CA TYR A 49 37.94 2.90 28.35
C TYR A 49 36.60 3.52 28.74
N ASP A 50 36.41 3.67 30.05
CA ASP A 50 35.46 4.60 30.65
C ASP A 50 35.86 6.04 30.26
N PHE A 51 35.11 6.64 29.34
CA PHE A 51 35.35 7.99 28.81
C PHE A 51 34.97 9.10 29.82
N SER A 52 34.71 8.80 31.09
CA SER A 52 34.16 9.80 32.01
C SER A 52 35.16 10.77 32.66
N ASP A 53 36.48 10.60 32.52
CA ASP A 53 37.45 11.43 33.27
C ASP A 53 38.48 12.21 32.40
N MET A 54 38.02 12.86 31.32
CA MET A 54 38.81 13.94 30.69
C MET A 54 38.32 15.31 31.18
N ASP A 55 38.87 15.75 32.32
CA ASP A 55 38.80 17.12 32.82
C ASP A 55 39.53 18.08 31.86
N CYS A 56 38.84 18.50 30.80
CA CYS A 56 39.25 19.62 29.96
C CYS A 56 38.63 20.91 30.51
N VAL A 57 39.46 21.65 31.25
CA VAL A 57 39.18 22.96 31.83
C VAL A 57 38.65 23.92 30.75
N ASN A 58 37.38 24.33 30.91
CA ASN A 58 36.71 25.51 30.30
C ASN A 58 36.10 25.42 28.88
N MET A 59 35.76 24.24 28.34
CA MET A 59 34.83 24.15 27.20
C MET A 59 33.66 23.20 27.47
N THR A 60 32.51 23.76 27.83
CA THR A 60 31.25 23.01 27.87
C THR A 60 30.74 22.79 26.45
N PHE A 61 31.10 21.67 25.83
CA PHE A 61 30.39 21.17 24.66
C PHE A 61 29.07 20.56 25.13
N THR A 62 27.96 21.30 25.00
CA THR A 62 26.65 20.66 25.02
C THR A 62 26.54 19.80 23.74
N PRO A 63 26.44 18.47 23.83
CA PRO A 63 26.18 17.67 22.65
C PRO A 63 24.86 18.15 22.06
N ILE A 64 24.89 18.62 20.81
CA ILE A 64 23.67 18.82 20.05
C ILE A 64 23.17 17.40 19.78
N PHE A 65 22.32 16.88 20.66
CA PHE A 65 21.59 15.66 20.41
C PHE A 65 20.74 15.92 19.16
N SER A 66 21.27 15.55 17.99
CA SER A 66 20.46 15.26 16.83
C SER A 66 19.37 14.31 17.30
N ARG A 67 18.12 14.78 17.30
CA ARG A 67 16.93 14.06 17.77
C ARG A 67 16.55 12.88 16.86
N CYS A 68 17.53 12.24 16.23
CA CYS A 68 17.37 11.07 15.42
C CYS A 68 18.08 9.92 16.13
N ALA A 69 17.53 9.50 17.27
CA ALA A 69 17.85 8.19 17.80
C ALA A 69 17.40 7.15 16.75
N PRO A 70 18.25 6.20 16.32
CA PRO A 70 17.82 5.11 15.46
C PRO A 70 16.75 4.32 16.23
N LEU A 71 15.52 4.30 15.70
CA LEU A 71 14.41 3.56 16.29
C LEU A 71 14.83 2.10 16.52
N SER A 72 14.52 1.59 17.71
CA SER A 72 14.85 0.23 18.07
C SER A 72 14.24 -0.75 17.06
N LYS A 73 14.88 -1.91 16.86
CA LYS A 73 14.36 -2.97 15.98
C LYS A 73 12.93 -3.40 16.36
N HIS A 74 12.56 -3.22 17.64
CA HIS A 74 11.22 -3.44 18.15
C HIS A 74 10.22 -2.36 17.68
N GLU A 75 10.61 -1.08 17.63
CA GLU A 75 9.75 0.00 17.09
C GLU A 75 9.57 -0.11 15.57
N LEU A 76 10.58 -0.59 14.83
CA LEU A 76 10.43 -0.92 13.40
C LEU A 76 9.48 -2.11 13.15
N ALA A 77 9.24 -2.98 14.14
CA ALA A 77 8.26 -4.06 14.05
C ALA A 77 6.81 -3.57 14.25
N VAL A 78 6.62 -2.38 14.82
CA VAL A 78 5.31 -1.72 15.04
C VAL A 78 4.91 -0.83 13.86
N ALA A 79 5.85 -0.48 12.97
CA ALA A 79 5.55 0.28 11.77
C ALA A 79 4.58 -0.51 10.84
N PRO A 80 3.48 0.10 10.36
CA PRO A 80 2.57 -0.53 9.41
C PRO A 80 3.34 -1.02 8.18
N LYS A 81 3.37 -2.34 7.98
CA LYS A 81 4.06 -2.95 6.83
C LYS A 81 3.15 -2.90 5.60
N VAL A 82 3.68 -2.34 4.52
CA VAL A 82 3.04 -2.38 3.21
C VAL A 82 2.96 -3.83 2.74
N LYS A 83 1.77 -4.24 2.30
CA LYS A 83 1.43 -5.59 1.84
C LYS A 83 0.75 -5.51 0.48
N SER A 84 0.79 -6.61 -0.27
CA SER A 84 0.05 -6.75 -1.52
C SER A 84 -1.31 -7.39 -1.26
N PHE A 85 -2.36 -6.74 -1.74
CA PHE A 85 -3.72 -7.21 -1.63
C PHE A 85 -4.40 -7.26 -2.98
N GLN A 86 -5.35 -8.18 -3.12
CA GLN A 86 -6.15 -8.36 -4.30
C GLN A 86 -7.63 -8.36 -3.90
N VAL A 87 -8.38 -7.40 -4.43
CA VAL A 87 -9.84 -7.31 -4.24
C VAL A 87 -10.50 -7.81 -5.52
N ASN A 88 -11.22 -8.92 -5.42
CA ASN A 88 -11.95 -9.52 -6.54
C ASN A 88 -13.46 -9.26 -6.38
N ILE A 89 -14.08 -8.80 -7.46
CA ILE A 89 -15.50 -8.48 -7.53
C ILE A 89 -16.09 -9.16 -8.76
N ASN A 90 -16.93 -10.18 -8.56
CA ASN A 90 -17.73 -10.79 -9.63
C ASN A 90 -19.14 -10.23 -9.62
N VAL A 91 -19.54 -9.50 -10.67
CA VAL A 91 -20.91 -9.01 -10.83
C VAL A 91 -21.70 -10.00 -11.68
N ILE A 92 -22.68 -10.66 -11.08
CA ILE A 92 -23.39 -11.80 -11.70
C ILE A 92 -24.62 -11.31 -12.44
N GLU A 93 -25.56 -10.72 -11.71
CA GLU A 93 -26.83 -10.26 -12.25
C GLU A 93 -27.38 -9.10 -11.42
N ALA A 94 -28.36 -8.39 -11.95
CA ALA A 94 -29.20 -7.49 -11.16
C ALA A 94 -30.68 -7.81 -11.40
N GLN A 95 -31.51 -7.52 -10.42
CA GLN A 95 -32.95 -7.80 -10.47
C GLN A 95 -33.75 -6.64 -9.88
N LYS A 96 -35.00 -6.52 -10.33
CA LYS A 96 -35.98 -5.54 -9.84
C LYS A 96 -35.46 -4.10 -9.90
N LEU A 97 -34.65 -3.78 -10.91
CA LEU A 97 -34.20 -2.42 -11.14
C LEU A 97 -35.40 -1.53 -11.47
N VAL A 98 -35.50 -0.36 -10.85
CA VAL A 98 -36.57 0.61 -11.16
C VAL A 98 -36.40 1.21 -12.55
N GLY A 99 -37.53 1.57 -13.18
CA GLY A 99 -37.59 2.12 -14.53
C GLY A 99 -38.25 1.17 -15.52
N VAL A 100 -38.39 1.58 -16.78
CA VAL A 100 -39.02 0.77 -17.84
C VAL A 100 -38.02 0.61 -18.97
N ASN A 101 -37.73 -0.64 -19.36
CA ASN A 101 -36.84 -0.96 -20.50
C ASN A 101 -35.50 -0.22 -20.45
N ILE A 102 -34.89 -0.20 -19.26
CA ILE A 102 -33.63 0.50 -19.04
C ILE A 102 -32.46 -0.24 -19.73
N ASN A 103 -31.38 0.48 -19.96
CA ASN A 103 -30.09 -0.09 -20.36
C ASN A 103 -29.11 -0.05 -19.18
N PRO A 104 -29.09 -1.06 -18.30
CA PRO A 104 -28.30 -1.02 -17.08
C PRO A 104 -26.83 -1.35 -17.35
N ALA A 105 -25.96 -0.67 -16.61
CA ALA A 105 -24.56 -1.03 -16.43
C ALA A 105 -24.18 -0.87 -14.95
N VAL A 106 -23.33 -1.76 -14.44
CA VAL A 106 -22.84 -1.70 -13.07
C VAL A 106 -21.45 -1.09 -13.08
N TYR A 107 -21.26 -0.05 -12.27
CA TYR A 107 -20.00 0.63 -12.03
C TYR A 107 -19.47 0.21 -10.66
N ILE A 108 -18.22 -0.25 -10.64
CA ILE A 108 -17.50 -0.69 -9.45
C ILE A 108 -16.43 0.35 -9.19
N THR A 109 -16.40 0.92 -7.98
CA THR A 109 -15.36 1.85 -7.53
C THR A 109 -14.73 1.31 -6.26
N VAL A 110 -13.40 1.23 -6.23
CA VAL A 110 -12.62 0.83 -5.05
C VAL A 110 -11.46 1.82 -4.92
N GLY A 111 -11.51 2.68 -3.90
CA GLY A 111 -10.63 3.84 -3.83
C GLY A 111 -10.76 4.74 -5.06
N ASP A 112 -9.66 4.98 -5.76
CA ASP A 112 -9.62 5.80 -6.98
C ASP A 112 -9.87 5.01 -8.27
N GLU A 113 -9.84 3.68 -8.20
CA GLU A 113 -10.04 2.83 -9.36
C GLU A 113 -11.52 2.61 -9.67
N LYS A 114 -11.87 2.71 -10.95
CA LYS A 114 -13.23 2.52 -11.46
C LYS A 114 -13.26 1.52 -12.60
N LYS A 115 -14.12 0.51 -12.49
CA LYS A 115 -14.40 -0.48 -13.53
C LYS A 115 -15.90 -0.56 -13.76
N ARG A 116 -16.33 -1.15 -14.88
CA ARG A 116 -17.76 -1.29 -15.17
C ARG A 116 -18.02 -2.53 -16.02
N THR A 117 -19.24 -3.04 -15.91
CA THR A 117 -19.76 -4.09 -16.79
C THR A 117 -20.05 -3.57 -18.19
N ALA A 118 -20.26 -4.49 -19.12
CA ALA A 118 -20.99 -4.22 -20.34
C ALA A 118 -22.39 -3.67 -20.02
N THR A 119 -22.94 -2.90 -20.97
CA THR A 119 -24.29 -2.37 -20.86
C THR A 119 -25.27 -3.38 -21.43
N GLN A 120 -26.20 -3.85 -20.62
CA GLN A 120 -27.32 -4.67 -21.09
C GLN A 120 -28.41 -3.75 -21.64
N LYS A 121 -29.12 -4.17 -22.69
CA LYS A 121 -30.12 -3.34 -23.36
C LYS A 121 -31.54 -3.73 -22.94
N SER A 122 -32.39 -2.73 -22.76
CA SER A 122 -33.85 -2.86 -22.60
C SER A 122 -34.28 -3.95 -21.60
N THR A 123 -33.70 -3.96 -20.40
CA THR A 123 -34.01 -4.96 -19.36
C THR A 123 -33.87 -4.39 -17.95
N ASN A 124 -34.77 -4.80 -17.05
CA ASN A 124 -34.73 -4.52 -15.62
C ASN A 124 -34.08 -5.66 -14.80
N CYS A 125 -33.75 -6.77 -15.46
CA CYS A 125 -33.12 -7.95 -14.86
C CYS A 125 -31.89 -8.38 -15.69
N PRO A 126 -30.83 -7.56 -15.74
CA PRO A 126 -29.64 -7.86 -16.54
C PRO A 126 -28.81 -9.00 -15.95
N PHE A 127 -28.23 -9.81 -16.83
CA PHE A 127 -27.19 -10.79 -16.51
C PHE A 127 -25.85 -10.31 -17.08
N PHE A 128 -24.80 -10.30 -16.25
CA PHE A 128 -23.46 -9.80 -16.60
C PHE A 128 -22.43 -10.92 -16.54
N ASN A 129 -22.27 -11.53 -15.36
CA ASN A 129 -21.23 -12.51 -15.03
C ASN A 129 -19.81 -12.04 -15.41
N GLU A 130 -19.46 -10.84 -14.96
CA GLU A 130 -18.18 -10.19 -15.25
C GLU A 130 -17.33 -10.06 -13.98
N ASN A 131 -16.04 -10.41 -14.09
CA ASN A 131 -15.09 -10.38 -12.98
C ASN A 131 -14.14 -9.18 -13.07
N PHE A 132 -13.94 -8.50 -11.94
CA PHE A 132 -13.09 -7.32 -11.81
C PHE A 132 -12.07 -7.54 -10.69
N MET A 133 -10.79 -7.43 -11.04
CA MET A 133 -9.68 -7.55 -10.09
C MET A 133 -9.06 -6.18 -9.82
N PHE A 134 -8.86 -5.82 -8.56
CA PHE A 134 -8.15 -4.61 -8.14
C PHE A 134 -6.94 -5.01 -7.30
N GLU A 135 -5.79 -4.40 -7.55
CA GLU A 135 -4.53 -4.76 -6.89
C GLU A 135 -4.00 -3.55 -6.14
N PHE A 136 -3.71 -3.73 -4.85
CA PHE A 136 -3.25 -2.67 -3.97
C PHE A 136 -1.93 -3.07 -3.30
N GLN A 137 -1.02 -2.10 -3.17
CA GLN A 137 0.19 -2.23 -2.38
C GLN A 137 0.19 -1.16 -1.30
N GLU A 138 -0.48 -1.46 -0.19
CA GLU A 138 -0.75 -0.52 0.90
C GLU A 138 -0.61 -1.20 2.26
N THR A 139 -0.62 -0.41 3.33
CA THR A 139 -0.74 -0.95 4.69
C THR A 139 -2.17 -1.42 4.92
N GLN A 140 -2.36 -2.37 5.84
CA GLN A 140 -3.65 -3.02 6.04
C GLN A 140 -4.73 -2.04 6.50
N ASP A 141 -4.39 -1.13 7.40
CA ASP A 141 -5.25 -0.05 7.90
C ASP A 141 -5.76 0.84 6.75
N VAL A 142 -4.87 1.31 5.87
CA VAL A 142 -5.25 2.17 4.74
C VAL A 142 -6.16 1.44 3.76
N LEU A 143 -5.87 0.16 3.46
CA LEU A 143 -6.72 -0.63 2.58
C LEU A 143 -8.10 -0.87 3.21
N PHE A 144 -8.15 -1.22 4.49
CA PHE A 144 -9.38 -1.63 5.18
C PHE A 144 -10.39 -0.50 5.28
N ASP A 145 -9.92 0.76 5.32
CA ASP A 145 -10.75 1.96 5.29
C ASP A 145 -11.30 2.28 3.89
N LYS A 146 -10.80 1.65 2.82
CA LYS A 146 -11.36 1.87 1.48
C LYS A 146 -12.75 1.25 1.37
N VAL A 147 -13.58 1.91 0.57
CA VAL A 147 -14.96 1.50 0.30
C VAL A 147 -15.07 0.90 -1.10
N ILE A 148 -15.68 -0.28 -1.18
CA ILE A 148 -16.22 -0.86 -2.41
C ILE A 148 -17.60 -0.25 -2.64
N GLN A 149 -17.75 0.48 -3.73
CA GLN A 149 -19.02 1.03 -4.17
C GLN A 149 -19.50 0.34 -5.45
N ILE A 150 -20.69 -0.25 -5.39
CA ILE A 150 -21.40 -0.85 -6.53
C ILE A 150 -22.53 0.11 -6.91
N SER A 151 -22.52 0.64 -8.12
CA SER A 151 -23.51 1.62 -8.60
C SER A 151 -24.16 1.14 -9.88
N VAL A 152 -25.48 1.20 -9.96
CA VAL A 152 -26.21 0.88 -11.19
C VAL A 152 -26.60 2.17 -11.88
N VAL A 153 -26.32 2.24 -13.17
CA VAL A 153 -26.69 3.38 -14.02
C VAL A 153 -27.52 2.92 -15.20
N HIS A 154 -28.50 3.73 -15.57
CA HIS A 154 -29.19 3.63 -16.85
C HIS A 154 -28.47 4.50 -17.88
N LYS A 155 -27.95 3.87 -18.95
CA LYS A 155 -27.36 4.58 -20.08
C LYS A 155 -28.42 4.92 -21.12
N LYS A 156 -28.57 6.21 -21.43
CA LYS A 156 -29.45 6.70 -22.49
C LYS A 156 -28.72 6.73 -23.83
N MET A 157 -29.44 7.07 -24.89
CA MET A 157 -28.96 7.04 -26.28
C MET A 157 -27.68 7.87 -26.49
N LEU A 158 -27.57 9.02 -25.83
CA LEU A 158 -26.34 9.79 -25.78
C LEU A 158 -25.48 9.32 -24.61
N ALA A 159 -24.23 8.93 -24.89
CA ALA A 159 -23.33 8.31 -23.91
C ALA A 159 -23.04 9.18 -22.68
N PHE A 160 -23.15 10.51 -22.80
CA PHE A 160 -23.00 11.44 -21.67
C PHE A 160 -24.25 11.54 -20.79
N MET A 161 -25.41 11.11 -21.29
CA MET A 161 -26.64 11.04 -20.51
C MET A 161 -26.72 9.70 -19.79
N MET A 162 -26.11 9.67 -18.60
CA MET A 162 -26.27 8.57 -17.65
C MET A 162 -27.17 9.01 -16.50
N THR A 163 -28.13 8.16 -16.15
CA THR A 163 -28.98 8.36 -14.98
C THR A 163 -28.57 7.35 -13.92
N HIS A 164 -28.15 7.84 -12.76
CA HIS A 164 -27.84 6.99 -11.62
C HIS A 164 -29.15 6.42 -11.05
N ILE A 165 -29.21 5.09 -10.88
CA ILE A 165 -30.38 4.39 -10.33
C ILE A 165 -30.22 4.22 -8.81
N GLY A 166 -29.03 3.80 -8.38
CA GLY A 166 -28.75 3.55 -6.98
C GLY A 166 -27.35 2.99 -6.77
N SER A 167 -26.92 2.97 -5.52
CA SER A 167 -25.63 2.42 -5.10
C SER A 167 -25.76 1.59 -3.83
N PHE A 168 -24.82 0.67 -3.69
CA PHE A 168 -24.48 -0.05 -2.46
C PHE A 168 -23.02 0.24 -2.12
N LYS A 169 -22.70 0.34 -0.83
CA LYS A 169 -21.35 0.61 -0.33
C LYS A 169 -21.03 -0.35 0.81
N ILE A 170 -19.80 -0.84 0.83
CA ILE A 170 -19.25 -1.67 1.90
C ILE A 170 -17.75 -1.40 2.00
N ASP A 171 -17.22 -1.28 3.20
CA ASP A 171 -15.78 -1.16 3.46
C ASP A 171 -15.07 -2.51 3.27
N ILE A 172 -13.79 -2.45 2.90
CA ILE A 172 -12.99 -3.66 2.65
C ILE A 172 -12.82 -4.47 3.94
N SER A 173 -12.69 -3.80 5.10
CA SER A 173 -12.58 -4.48 6.40
C SER A 173 -13.76 -5.44 6.63
N THR A 174 -14.99 -4.99 6.38
CA THR A 174 -16.19 -5.84 6.51
C THR A 174 -16.16 -7.06 5.60
N VAL A 175 -15.65 -6.94 4.36
CA VAL A 175 -15.50 -8.10 3.45
C VAL A 175 -14.41 -9.05 3.97
N TYR A 176 -13.29 -8.50 4.42
CA TYR A 176 -12.18 -9.29 4.96
C TYR A 176 -12.59 -10.04 6.25
N GLN A 177 -13.51 -9.52 7.05
CA GLN A 177 -13.97 -10.21 8.26
C GLN A 177 -14.91 -11.40 7.99
N GLN A 178 -15.35 -11.62 6.75
CA GLN A 178 -16.15 -12.79 6.41
C GLN A 178 -15.33 -14.09 6.41
N SER A 179 -16.02 -15.22 6.51
CA SER A 179 -15.43 -16.53 6.22
C SER A 179 -14.78 -16.53 4.83
N ASP A 180 -13.56 -17.05 4.73
CA ASP A 180 -12.72 -17.03 3.51
C ASP A 180 -12.50 -15.61 2.94
N HIS A 181 -12.62 -14.57 3.77
CA HIS A 181 -12.51 -13.16 3.36
C HIS A 181 -13.46 -12.81 2.19
N ARG A 182 -14.65 -13.43 2.17
CA ARG A 182 -15.53 -13.44 1.00
C ARG A 182 -17.02 -13.40 1.31
N PHE A 183 -17.74 -12.55 0.59
CA PHE A 183 -19.17 -12.70 0.35
C PHE A 183 -19.40 -13.46 -0.95
N TYR A 184 -19.94 -14.68 -0.89
CA TYR A 184 -20.24 -15.47 -2.08
C TYR A 184 -21.69 -15.26 -2.55
N GLN A 185 -21.83 -14.79 -3.80
CA GLN A 185 -23.12 -14.66 -4.50
C GLN A 185 -24.24 -13.98 -3.68
N LYS A 186 -23.91 -12.91 -2.96
CA LYS A 186 -24.85 -12.18 -2.11
C LYS A 186 -25.53 -11.05 -2.88
N TRP A 187 -26.76 -10.74 -2.46
CA TRP A 187 -27.54 -9.64 -3.01
C TRP A 187 -27.24 -8.34 -2.26
N ALA A 188 -26.71 -7.36 -2.99
CA ALA A 188 -26.50 -6.00 -2.55
C ALA A 188 -27.74 -5.15 -2.91
N PRO A 189 -28.53 -4.68 -1.93
CA PRO A 189 -29.63 -3.76 -2.19
C PRO A 189 -29.07 -2.39 -2.59
N ILE A 190 -29.55 -1.83 -3.70
CA ILE A 190 -29.14 -0.50 -4.14
C ILE A 190 -30.17 0.54 -3.73
N THR A 191 -29.70 1.69 -3.26
CA THR A 191 -30.53 2.84 -2.86
C THR A 191 -30.05 4.10 -3.55
N ASP A 192 -30.94 5.07 -3.77
CA ASP A 192 -30.54 6.37 -4.27
C ASP A 192 -30.02 7.21 -3.10
N PRO A 193 -28.73 7.60 -3.06
CA PRO A 193 -28.20 8.43 -1.98
C PRO A 193 -28.85 9.82 -1.92
N LYS A 194 -29.48 10.30 -3.00
CA LYS A 194 -30.21 11.57 -3.03
C LYS A 194 -31.65 11.44 -2.54
N ASP A 195 -32.18 10.23 -2.51
CA ASP A 195 -33.56 9.94 -2.11
C ASP A 195 -33.62 8.63 -1.31
N THR A 196 -33.22 8.71 -0.05
CA THR A 196 -33.24 7.57 0.88
C THR A 196 -34.65 7.14 1.27
N ARG A 197 -35.65 8.02 1.14
CA ARG A 197 -37.06 7.74 1.49
C ARG A 197 -37.73 6.82 0.48
N SER A 198 -37.27 6.85 -0.76
CA SER A 198 -37.71 5.96 -1.83
C SER A 198 -37.41 4.48 -1.60
N GLY A 199 -36.55 4.14 -0.64
CA GLY A 199 -36.17 2.75 -0.35
C GLY A 199 -35.32 2.10 -1.44
N ILE A 200 -35.48 0.78 -1.59
CA ILE A 200 -34.63 -0.04 -2.46
C ILE A 200 -35.02 0.16 -3.94
N LYS A 201 -34.03 0.45 -4.78
CA LYS A 201 -34.16 0.70 -6.23
C LYS A 201 -33.83 -0.52 -7.10
N GLY A 202 -33.48 -1.64 -6.46
CA GLY A 202 -33.16 -2.92 -7.07
C GLY A 202 -32.11 -3.68 -6.25
N TYR A 203 -31.63 -4.79 -6.80
CA TYR A 203 -30.61 -5.62 -6.17
C TYR A 203 -29.56 -6.05 -7.18
N VAL A 204 -28.29 -6.11 -6.77
CA VAL A 204 -27.18 -6.65 -7.56
C VAL A 204 -26.64 -7.88 -6.87
N LYS A 205 -26.55 -9.02 -7.55
CA LYS A 205 -25.92 -10.23 -7.06
C LYS A 205 -24.44 -10.20 -7.40
N CYS A 206 -23.58 -10.32 -6.39
CA CYS A 206 -22.14 -10.31 -6.59
C CYS A 206 -21.40 -11.23 -5.62
N THR A 207 -20.20 -11.62 -6.02
CA THR A 207 -19.19 -12.16 -5.10
C THR A 207 -18.15 -11.09 -4.85
N LEU A 208 -17.82 -10.82 -3.58
CA LEU A 208 -16.75 -9.92 -3.16
C LEU A 208 -15.73 -10.75 -2.38
N SER A 209 -14.45 -10.67 -2.70
CA SER A 209 -13.40 -11.31 -1.90
C SER A 209 -12.13 -10.47 -1.83
N VAL A 210 -11.41 -10.60 -0.73
CA VAL A 210 -10.15 -9.90 -0.48
C VAL A 210 -9.10 -10.95 -0.17
N MET A 211 -7.99 -10.94 -0.91
CA MET A 211 -6.87 -11.85 -0.69
C MET A 211 -5.63 -11.04 -0.33
N MET A 212 -4.94 -11.43 0.73
CA MET A 212 -3.63 -10.90 1.07
C MET A 212 -2.55 -11.87 0.58
N LYS A 213 -1.44 -11.36 0.03
CA LYS A 213 -0.30 -12.21 -0.31
C LYS A 213 0.23 -12.91 0.96
N GLY A 214 0.10 -14.24 1.02
CA GLY A 214 0.48 -15.06 2.16
C GLY A 214 -0.68 -15.52 3.05
N ASP A 215 -1.93 -15.13 2.77
CA ASP A 215 -3.10 -15.74 3.43
C ASP A 215 -3.18 -17.23 3.07
N PRO A 216 -3.50 -18.13 4.03
CA PRO A 216 -3.80 -19.51 3.71
C PRO A 216 -5.02 -19.52 2.77
N MET A 217 -4.81 -19.90 1.51
CA MET A 217 -5.91 -20.08 0.57
C MET A 217 -6.80 -21.20 1.10
N GLY A 218 -7.91 -20.83 1.74
CA GLY A 218 -9.01 -21.75 1.97
C GLY A 218 -9.46 -22.26 0.62
N ILE A 219 -9.09 -23.50 0.29
CA ILE A 219 -9.63 -24.23 -0.85
C ILE A 219 -11.14 -24.05 -0.83
N ALA A 220 -11.67 -23.33 -1.83
CA ALA A 220 -13.08 -22.97 -1.88
C ALA A 220 -13.91 -24.25 -1.73
N SER A 221 -14.56 -24.40 -0.57
CA SER A 221 -15.57 -25.43 -0.41
C SER A 221 -16.68 -25.11 -1.41
N LEU A 222 -16.90 -26.02 -2.35
CA LEU A 222 -18.03 -25.95 -3.27
C LEU A 222 -19.32 -25.94 -2.42
N PRO A 223 -20.30 -25.07 -2.72
CA PRO A 223 -21.58 -25.16 -2.04
C PRO A 223 -22.22 -26.53 -2.31
N PRO A 224 -22.92 -27.14 -1.33
CA PRO A 224 -23.67 -28.35 -1.57
C PRO A 224 -24.76 -28.09 -2.63
N ALA A 225 -24.91 -29.07 -3.53
CA ALA A 225 -25.82 -29.07 -4.68
C ALA A 225 -27.30 -28.98 -4.29
#